data_AF-A0A956PFI7-F1
#
_entry.id   AF-A0A956PFI7-F1
#
_cell.length_a   1.000
_cell.length_b   1.000
_cell.length_c   1.000
_cell.angle_alpha   90.00
_cell.angle_beta   90.00
_cell.angle_gamma   90.00
#
_symmetry.space_group_name_H-M   'P 1'
#
loop_
_entity.id
_entity.type
_entity.pdbx_description
1 polymer ?
#
loop_
_entity_poly.entity_id
_entity_poly.type
_entity_poly.pdbx_seq_one_letter_code
_entity_poly.pdbx_strand_id
1 'polypeptide(L)'
;MPMPWNDPGDQIVPISPAESAINDAFQALRKPWVIGVWELDCKPMLDLIARRPLPDGRKLTMTPILARALALALREHPGFNRMYRGSKVIQPSSIDIGISVAVQSVRLSPVVVLKSCDTMSVEAIVAEIDAKSAEIRANEKKQMDDMNRLARWFPFPFLRRLLIRYFFRRDWMARAVSGTFQISNFGSTGVEAAYVPVVCSQMLGVGEVKRRPVAVGDRVEV
;
A
#
# COMPACT_ATOMS: atom_id res chain seq x y z
N MET A 1 -7.19 -31.97 16.99
CA MET A 1 -7.69 -30.73 17.64
C MET A 1 -9.02 -30.42 16.94
N PRO A 2 -10.16 -30.38 17.65
CA PRO A 2 -11.43 -30.02 17.02
C PRO A 2 -11.31 -28.63 16.40
N MET A 3 -11.73 -28.48 15.15
CA MET A 3 -11.71 -27.19 14.45
C MET A 3 -12.66 -26.24 15.20
N PRO A 4 -12.24 -25.03 15.60
CA PRO A 4 -13.00 -24.16 16.52
C PRO A 4 -14.25 -23.50 15.90
N TRP A 5 -14.66 -23.92 14.70
CA TRP A 5 -15.79 -23.39 13.95
C TRP A 5 -16.56 -24.58 13.39
N ASN A 6 -17.61 -25.02 14.09
CA ASN A 6 -18.41 -26.18 13.69
C ASN A 6 -19.89 -25.95 14.04
N ASP A 7 -20.34 -24.69 13.95
CA ASP A 7 -21.76 -24.39 14.05
C ASP A 7 -22.44 -24.95 12.79
N PRO A 8 -23.54 -25.71 12.91
CA PRO A 8 -24.19 -26.36 11.77
C PRO A 8 -24.66 -25.41 10.66
N GLY A 9 -24.75 -24.11 10.95
CA GLY A 9 -25.10 -23.06 9.98
C GLY A 9 -23.91 -22.45 9.24
N ASP A 10 -22.68 -22.81 9.59
CA ASP A 10 -21.48 -22.20 8.99
C ASP A 10 -21.27 -22.65 7.55
N GLN A 11 -21.05 -21.68 6.66
CA GLN A 11 -20.62 -21.95 5.28
C GLN A 11 -19.10 -21.91 5.18
N ILE A 12 -18.48 -23.08 5.03
CA ILE A 12 -17.04 -23.20 4.85
C ILE A 12 -16.70 -23.12 3.36
N VAL A 13 -16.15 -21.99 2.91
CA VAL A 13 -15.73 -21.77 1.52
C VAL A 13 -14.22 -22.04 1.38
N PRO A 14 -13.78 -22.95 0.49
CA PRO A 14 -12.36 -23.19 0.27
C PRO A 14 -11.69 -22.00 -0.43
N ILE A 15 -10.45 -21.71 -0.02
CA ILE A 15 -9.62 -20.70 -0.67
C ILE A 15 -8.80 -21.30 -1.81
N SER A 16 -8.51 -20.50 -2.84
CA SER A 16 -7.64 -20.90 -3.95
C SER A 16 -6.17 -21.07 -3.51
N PRO A 17 -5.35 -21.82 -4.26
CA PRO A 17 -3.91 -21.95 -3.97
C PRO A 17 -3.19 -20.59 -3.89
N ALA A 18 -3.54 -19.65 -4.77
CA ALA A 18 -3.03 -18.28 -4.76
C ALA A 18 -3.40 -17.54 -3.47
N GLU A 19 -4.67 -17.59 -3.05
CA GLU A 19 -5.14 -16.98 -1.80
C GLU A 19 -4.44 -17.60 -0.58
N SER A 20 -4.23 -18.90 -0.59
CA SER A 20 -3.48 -19.61 0.44
C SER A 20 -2.01 -19.14 0.49
N ALA A 21 -1.39 -18.89 -0.66
CA ALA A 21 -0.02 -18.36 -0.74
C ALA A 21 0.08 -16.91 -0.23
N ILE A 22 -0.91 -16.07 -0.56
CA ILE A 22 -1.02 -14.70 -0.04
C ILE A 22 -1.15 -14.71 1.48
N ASN A 23 -2.05 -15.55 2.02
CA ASN A 23 -2.22 -15.70 3.47
C ASN A 23 -0.91 -16.13 4.17
N ASP A 24 -0.18 -17.08 3.58
CA ASP A 24 1.14 -17.47 4.07
C ASP A 24 2.14 -16.33 4.02
N ALA A 25 2.09 -15.46 3.00
CA ALA A 25 2.93 -14.27 2.93
C ALA A 25 2.63 -13.29 4.06
N PHE A 26 1.35 -13.01 4.34
CA PHE A 26 0.95 -12.17 5.47
C PHE A 26 1.42 -12.73 6.82
N GLN A 27 1.27 -14.03 7.03
CA GLN A 27 1.74 -14.68 8.26
C GLN A 27 3.27 -14.73 8.35
N ALA A 28 3.97 -14.89 7.22
CA ALA A 28 5.42 -14.95 7.15
C ALA A 28 6.06 -13.58 7.43
N LEU A 29 5.44 -12.51 6.94
CA LEU A 29 5.96 -11.14 6.95
C LEU A 29 5.31 -10.24 8.01
N ARG A 30 4.51 -10.81 8.92
CA ARG A 30 3.87 -10.08 10.02
C ARG A 30 4.92 -9.37 10.89
N LYS A 31 4.77 -8.06 11.05
CA LYS A 31 5.58 -7.24 11.94
C LYS A 31 4.71 -6.68 13.07
N PRO A 32 5.29 -6.42 14.26
CA PRO A 32 4.62 -5.59 15.24
C PRO A 32 4.42 -4.20 14.65
N TRP A 33 3.26 -3.61 14.90
CA TRP A 33 2.86 -2.32 14.37
C TRP A 33 2.10 -1.52 15.42
N VAL A 34 2.23 -0.20 15.31
CA VAL A 34 1.45 0.79 16.05
C VAL A 34 0.73 1.64 15.01
N ILE A 35 -0.51 1.98 15.31
CA ILE A 35 -1.36 2.73 14.40
C ILE A 35 -1.64 4.10 15.03
N GLY A 36 -1.44 5.15 14.25
CA GLY A 36 -1.92 6.49 14.55
C GLY A 36 -3.02 6.87 13.55
N VAL A 37 -4.02 7.60 14.04
CA VAL A 37 -5.06 8.21 13.23
C VAL A 37 -4.90 9.72 13.37
N TRP A 38 -4.89 10.42 12.25
CA TRP A 38 -4.88 11.88 12.21
C TRP A 38 -5.97 12.37 11.29
N GLU A 39 -6.64 13.45 11.69
CA GLU A 39 -7.54 14.19 10.83
C GLU A 39 -6.77 15.36 10.23
N LEU A 40 -6.87 15.52 8.91
CA LEU A 40 -6.18 16.59 8.18
C LEU A 40 -7.20 17.42 7.39
N ASP A 41 -7.08 18.74 7.48
CA ASP A 41 -7.80 19.64 6.59
C ASP A 41 -7.30 19.45 5.15
N CYS A 42 -8.17 18.89 4.32
CA CYS A 42 -7.89 18.61 2.91
C CYS A 42 -8.29 19.76 1.99
N LYS A 43 -8.95 20.83 2.49
CA LYS A 43 -9.45 21.94 1.67
C LYS A 43 -8.35 22.60 0.82
N PRO A 44 -7.15 22.94 1.35
CA PRO A 44 -6.09 23.51 0.53
C PRO A 44 -5.64 22.57 -0.61
N MET A 45 -5.64 21.26 -0.36
CA MET A 45 -5.26 20.26 -1.34
C MET A 45 -6.33 20.09 -2.43
N LEU A 46 -7.61 20.09 -2.05
CA LEU A 46 -8.73 20.04 -2.99
C LEU A 46 -8.77 21.30 -3.88
N ASP A 47 -8.53 22.48 -3.30
CA ASP A 47 -8.43 23.73 -4.04
C ASP A 47 -7.27 23.72 -5.04
N LEU A 48 -6.12 23.15 -4.65
CA LEU A 48 -4.97 22.97 -5.54
C LEU A 48 -5.31 22.05 -6.72
N ILE A 49 -5.99 20.93 -6.45
CA ILE A 49 -6.44 19.99 -7.50
C ILE A 49 -7.39 20.70 -8.48
N ALA A 50 -8.32 21.51 -7.97
CA ALA A 50 -9.28 22.24 -8.79
C ALA A 50 -8.63 23.32 -9.67
N ARG A 51 -7.59 24.00 -9.17
CA ARG A 51 -6.96 25.15 -9.85
C ARG A 51 -5.84 24.75 -10.82
N ARG A 52 -5.31 23.53 -10.73
CA ARG A 52 -4.14 23.09 -11.50
C ARG A 52 -4.45 21.87 -12.37
N PRO A 53 -5.18 22.04 -13.49
CA PRO A 53 -5.29 20.98 -14.49
C PRO A 53 -3.90 20.66 -15.06
N LEU A 54 -3.68 19.38 -15.37
CA LEU A 54 -2.42 18.95 -15.98
C LEU A 54 -2.42 19.29 -17.49
N PRO A 55 -1.31 19.78 -18.07
CA PRO A 55 -1.25 20.20 -19.48
C PRO A 55 -1.57 19.08 -20.48
N ASP A 56 -1.38 17.83 -20.08
CA ASP A 56 -1.61 16.62 -20.89
C ASP A 56 -3.03 16.05 -20.78
N GLY A 57 -3.92 16.76 -20.05
CA GLY A 57 -5.32 16.34 -19.85
C GLY A 57 -5.53 15.24 -18.81
N ARG A 58 -4.46 14.76 -18.14
CA ARG A 58 -4.62 13.80 -17.03
C ARG A 58 -5.27 14.45 -15.82
N LYS A 59 -5.90 13.61 -14.99
CA LYS A 59 -6.56 14.06 -13.77
C LYS A 59 -5.57 14.07 -12.61
N LEU A 60 -5.31 15.24 -12.05
CA LEU A 60 -4.62 15.35 -10.77
C LEU A 60 -5.53 14.82 -9.64
N THR A 61 -4.99 13.94 -8.80
CA THR A 61 -5.70 13.39 -7.63
C THR A 61 -4.89 13.63 -6.36
N MET A 62 -5.44 13.30 -5.19
CA MET A 62 -4.75 13.46 -3.92
C MET A 62 -3.51 12.55 -3.80
N THR A 63 -3.57 11.32 -4.34
CA THR A 63 -2.51 10.33 -4.16
C THR A 63 -1.14 10.80 -4.68
N PRO A 64 -0.99 11.34 -5.92
CA PRO A 64 0.26 11.93 -6.39
C PRO A 64 0.79 13.07 -5.49
N ILE A 65 -0.10 13.94 -5.01
CA ILE A 65 0.27 15.08 -4.16
C ILE A 65 0.79 14.56 -2.82
N LEU A 66 0.08 13.62 -2.20
CA LEU A 66 0.48 12.97 -0.95
C LEU A 66 1.79 12.20 -1.09
N ALA A 67 1.97 11.46 -2.19
CA ALA A 67 3.22 10.76 -2.47
C ALA A 67 4.41 11.72 -2.55
N ARG A 68 4.24 12.86 -3.23
CA ARG A 68 5.26 13.91 -3.33
C ARG A 68 5.53 14.56 -1.97
N ALA A 69 4.49 14.97 -1.26
CA ALA A 69 4.61 15.63 0.05
C ALA A 69 5.30 14.72 1.07
N LEU A 70 4.89 13.44 1.13
CA LEU A 70 5.51 12.44 1.96
C LEU A 70 6.98 12.22 1.60
N ALA A 71 7.31 12.12 0.31
CA ALA A 71 8.68 11.92 -0.11
C ALA A 71 9.59 13.10 0.28
N LEU A 72 9.09 14.34 0.18
CA LEU A 72 9.80 15.53 0.65
C LEU A 72 9.98 15.51 2.18
N ALA A 73 8.93 15.17 2.94
CA ALA A 73 9.00 15.06 4.39
C ALA A 73 10.00 13.97 4.84
N LEU A 74 10.03 12.82 4.16
CA LEU A 74 11.00 11.75 4.43
C LEU A 74 12.44 12.17 4.11
N ARG A 75 12.63 13.07 3.13
CA ARG A 75 13.95 13.63 2.79
C ARG A 75 14.44 14.59 3.87
N GLU A 76 13.55 15.42 4.40
CA GLU A 76 13.85 16.34 5.51
C GLU A 76 14.04 15.60 6.84
N HIS A 77 13.33 14.49 7.02
CA HIS A 77 13.39 13.66 8.22
C HIS A 77 13.81 12.22 7.90
N PRO A 78 15.08 11.98 7.52
CA PRO A 78 15.57 10.66 7.10
C PRO A 78 15.51 9.61 8.22
N GLY A 79 15.36 10.03 9.48
CA GLY A 79 15.10 9.14 10.62
C GLY A 79 13.83 8.29 10.46
N PHE A 80 12.83 8.78 9.73
CA PHE A 80 11.60 8.02 9.44
C PHE A 80 11.76 7.07 8.26
N ASN A 81 12.68 7.32 7.32
CA ASN A 81 12.94 6.38 6.23
C ASN A 81 13.94 5.29 6.66
N ARG A 82 13.56 4.45 7.62
CA ARG A 82 14.41 3.39 8.19
C ARG A 82 13.67 2.07 8.30
N MET A 83 14.42 0.97 8.19
CA MET A 83 13.91 -0.39 8.22
C MET A 83 14.72 -1.25 9.19
N TYR A 84 14.05 -1.86 10.15
CA TYR A 84 14.67 -2.83 11.06
C TYR A 84 14.84 -4.19 10.38
N ARG A 85 16.05 -4.75 10.44
CA ARG A 85 16.46 -6.04 9.86
C ARG A 85 17.31 -6.83 10.83
N GLY A 86 16.66 -7.71 11.59
CA GLY A 86 17.33 -8.49 12.62
C GLY A 86 18.01 -7.55 13.63
N SER A 87 19.33 -7.60 13.71
CA SER A 87 20.16 -6.77 14.58
C SER A 87 20.64 -5.45 13.94
N LYS A 88 20.17 -5.09 12.74
CA LYS A 88 20.61 -3.88 12.02
C LYS A 88 19.44 -2.99 11.63
N VAL A 89 19.72 -1.70 11.48
CA VAL A 89 18.80 -0.72 10.88
C VAL A 89 19.35 -0.31 9.53
N ILE A 90 18.51 -0.39 8.51
CA ILE A 90 18.84 0.05 7.14
C ILE A 90 18.14 1.38 6.90
N GLN A 91 18.91 2.38 6.48
CA GLN A 91 18.39 3.64 5.98
C GLN A 91 18.59 3.64 4.46
N PRO A 92 17.52 3.47 3.66
CA PRO A 92 17.63 3.48 2.20
C PRO A 92 18.21 4.80 1.69
N SER A 93 19.04 4.72 0.64
CA SER A 93 19.63 5.90 -0.02
C SER A 93 18.65 6.64 -0.94
N SER A 94 17.52 6.03 -1.29
CA SER A 94 16.45 6.63 -2.08
C SER A 94 15.11 6.48 -1.37
N ILE A 95 14.19 7.39 -1.70
CA ILE A 95 12.82 7.37 -1.16
C ILE A 95 11.91 6.78 -2.22
N ASP A 96 11.65 5.49 -2.10
CA ASP A 96 10.77 4.76 -3.01
C ASP A 96 9.38 4.65 -2.37
N ILE A 97 8.34 5.16 -3.04
CA ILE A 97 6.97 5.17 -2.54
C ILE A 97 6.16 4.08 -3.27
N GLY A 98 5.70 3.09 -2.53
CA GLY A 98 4.73 2.11 -3.01
C GLY A 98 3.31 2.66 -2.92
N ILE A 99 2.51 2.55 -3.98
CA ILE A 99 1.12 2.99 -4.03
C ILE A 99 0.24 1.79 -4.32
N SER A 100 -0.68 1.49 -3.42
CA SER A 100 -1.63 0.38 -3.58
C SER A 100 -2.71 0.79 -4.57
N VAL A 101 -2.83 0.04 -5.66
CA VAL A 101 -3.81 0.29 -6.72
C VAL A 101 -5.02 -0.61 -6.49
N ALA A 102 -6.21 -0.02 -6.51
CA ALA A 102 -7.44 -0.79 -6.50
C ALA A 102 -7.57 -1.59 -7.82
N VAL A 103 -7.70 -2.91 -7.69
CA VAL A 103 -7.99 -3.85 -8.77
C VAL A 103 -9.27 -4.62 -8.47
N GLN A 104 -9.84 -5.25 -9.50
CA GLN A 104 -11.12 -5.94 -9.38
C GLN A 104 -11.03 -7.23 -8.55
N SER A 105 -9.84 -7.87 -8.47
CA SER A 105 -9.66 -9.01 -7.57
C SER A 105 -9.57 -8.55 -6.09
N VAL A 106 -10.60 -8.90 -5.32
CA VAL A 106 -10.88 -8.35 -3.99
C VAL A 106 -9.97 -8.90 -2.86
N ARG A 107 -8.75 -9.37 -3.13
CA ARG A 107 -7.92 -9.96 -2.06
C ARG A 107 -6.47 -9.50 -1.95
N LEU A 108 -5.89 -8.90 -2.99
CA LEU A 108 -4.58 -8.26 -2.87
C LEU A 108 -4.48 -7.09 -3.84
N SER A 109 -4.37 -5.88 -3.29
CA SER A 109 -4.10 -4.69 -4.09
C SER A 109 -2.64 -4.71 -4.55
N PRO A 110 -2.37 -4.78 -5.86
CA PRO A 110 -1.01 -4.67 -6.37
C PRO A 110 -0.44 -3.28 -6.07
N VAL A 111 0.87 -3.22 -5.91
CA VAL A 111 1.58 -2.02 -5.50
C VAL A 111 2.43 -1.50 -6.64
N VAL A 112 2.22 -0.23 -6.99
CA VAL A 112 3.07 0.52 -7.91
C VAL A 112 4.21 1.15 -7.11
N VAL A 113 5.45 0.77 -7.39
CA VAL A 113 6.62 1.40 -6.72
C VAL A 113 7.18 2.52 -7.59
N LEU A 114 7.11 3.75 -7.08
CA LEU A 114 7.76 4.94 -7.61
C LEU A 114 9.15 5.06 -7.01
N LYS A 115 10.20 5.11 -7.84
CA LYS A 115 11.59 5.19 -7.36
C LYS A 115 12.02 6.64 -7.22
N SER A 116 12.76 6.96 -6.15
CA SER A 116 13.26 8.33 -5.89
C SER A 116 12.17 9.41 -6.05
N CYS A 117 11.03 9.18 -5.40
CA CYS A 117 9.84 10.03 -5.52
C CYS A 117 10.12 11.48 -5.08
N ASP A 118 11.13 11.69 -4.24
CA ASP A 118 11.60 13.00 -3.77
C ASP A 118 12.30 13.84 -4.85
N THR A 119 12.68 13.24 -5.98
CA THR A 119 13.24 13.97 -7.14
C THR A 119 12.23 14.20 -8.27
N MET A 120 11.05 13.56 -8.22
CA MET A 120 10.05 13.61 -9.30
C MET A 120 9.11 14.82 -9.24
N SER A 121 8.74 15.42 -10.37
CA SER A 121 7.62 16.37 -10.38
C SER A 121 6.28 15.67 -10.10
N VAL A 122 5.26 16.42 -9.70
CA VAL A 122 3.90 15.87 -9.49
C VAL A 122 3.35 15.30 -10.80
N GLU A 123 3.60 15.98 -11.91
CA GLU A 123 3.26 15.53 -13.27
C GLU A 123 3.89 14.19 -13.60
N ALA A 124 5.18 14.01 -13.27
CA ALA A 124 5.89 12.75 -13.50
C ALA A 124 5.33 11.62 -12.62
N ILE A 125 4.98 11.92 -11.36
CA ILE A 125 4.34 10.96 -10.44
C ILE A 125 3.00 10.51 -11.00
N VAL A 126 2.15 11.44 -11.45
CA VAL A 126 0.86 11.11 -12.09
C VAL A 126 1.09 10.20 -13.28
N ALA A 127 2.05 10.55 -14.14
CA ALA A 127 2.38 9.78 -15.33
C ALA A 127 2.77 8.34 -15.03
N GLU A 128 3.64 8.16 -14.04
CA GLU A 128 4.17 6.87 -13.68
C GLU A 128 3.11 6.00 -12.99
N ILE A 129 2.24 6.60 -12.16
CA ILE A 129 1.10 5.90 -11.56
C ILE A 129 0.14 5.42 -12.65
N ASP A 130 -0.24 6.27 -13.60
CA ASP A 130 -1.17 5.91 -14.67
C ASP A 130 -0.60 4.81 -15.56
N ALA A 131 0.66 4.92 -15.96
CA ALA A 131 1.33 3.92 -16.79
C ALA A 131 1.43 2.55 -16.09
N LYS A 132 1.94 2.53 -14.85
CA LYS A 132 2.13 1.28 -14.10
C LYS A 132 0.81 0.66 -13.64
N SER A 133 -0.18 1.48 -13.29
CA SER A 133 -1.52 0.96 -12.93
C SER A 133 -2.22 0.32 -14.13
N ALA A 134 -2.07 0.88 -15.33
CA ALA A 134 -2.59 0.27 -16.56
C ALA A 134 -1.91 -1.08 -16.86
N GLU A 135 -0.58 -1.15 -16.74
CA GLU A 135 0.18 -2.39 -16.92
C GLU A 135 -0.23 -3.49 -15.93
N ILE A 136 -0.38 -3.12 -14.65
CA ILE A 136 -0.80 -4.04 -13.59
C ILE A 136 -2.20 -4.58 -13.86
N ARG A 137 -3.16 -3.72 -14.22
CA ARG A 137 -4.53 -4.13 -14.54
C ARG A 137 -4.57 -5.06 -15.76
N ALA A 138 -3.75 -4.79 -16.77
CA ALA A 138 -3.65 -5.65 -17.95
C ALA A 138 -3.06 -7.04 -17.63
N ASN A 139 -2.14 -7.12 -16.66
CA ASN A 139 -1.43 -8.35 -16.30
C ASN A 139 -2.01 -9.09 -15.07
N GLU A 140 -3.03 -8.55 -14.41
CA GLU A 140 -3.61 -9.07 -13.17
C GLU A 140 -3.96 -10.56 -13.26
N LYS A 141 -4.68 -10.96 -14.32
CA LYS A 141 -5.10 -12.36 -14.53
C LYS A 141 -3.89 -13.29 -14.66
N LYS A 142 -2.90 -12.88 -15.45
CA LYS A 142 -1.68 -13.67 -15.67
C LYS A 142 -0.89 -13.86 -14.38
N GLN A 143 -0.74 -12.79 -13.58
CA GLN A 143 -0.06 -12.85 -12.29
C GLN A 143 -0.77 -13.81 -11.31
N MET A 144 -2.11 -13.77 -11.26
CA MET A 144 -2.88 -14.69 -10.43
C MET A 144 -2.80 -16.14 -10.92
N ASP A 145 -2.81 -16.37 -12.23
CA ASP A 145 -2.66 -17.71 -12.82
C ASP A 145 -1.27 -18.30 -12.53
N ASP A 146 -0.21 -17.49 -12.66
CA ASP A 146 1.16 -17.90 -12.36
C ASP A 146 1.34 -18.21 -10.87
N MET A 147 0.78 -17.38 -9.99
CA MET A 147 0.80 -17.64 -8.54
C MET A 147 0.00 -18.90 -8.18
N ASN A 148 -1.13 -19.15 -8.83
CA ASN A 148 -1.90 -20.38 -8.66
C ASN A 148 -1.10 -21.61 -9.08
N ARG A 149 -0.41 -21.56 -10.22
CA ARG A 149 0.44 -22.66 -10.70
C ARG A 149 1.57 -22.95 -9.72
N LEU A 150 2.27 -21.92 -9.25
CA LEU A 150 3.37 -22.06 -8.30
C LEU A 150 2.88 -22.60 -6.95
N ALA A 151 1.77 -22.08 -6.44
CA ALA A 151 1.20 -22.51 -5.16
C ALA A 151 0.69 -23.96 -5.19
N ARG A 152 0.21 -24.46 -6.34
CA ARG A 152 -0.15 -25.88 -6.50
C ARG A 152 1.06 -26.80 -6.44
N TRP A 153 2.18 -26.38 -7.03
CA TRP A 153 3.42 -27.17 -6.99
C TRP A 153 4.01 -27.25 -5.58
N PHE A 154 3.66 -26.29 -4.71
CA PHE A 154 4.18 -26.21 -3.36
C PHE A 154 3.08 -26.06 -2.29
N PRO A 155 2.35 -27.15 -1.97
CA PRO A 155 1.16 -27.09 -1.13
C PRO A 155 1.46 -26.94 0.37
N PHE A 156 2.72 -27.08 0.81
CA PHE A 156 3.08 -27.11 2.23
C PHE A 156 3.24 -25.69 2.81
N PRO A 157 2.36 -25.25 3.72
CA PRO A 157 2.37 -23.86 4.21
C PRO A 157 3.65 -23.51 4.98
N PHE A 158 4.14 -24.42 5.82
CA PHE A 158 5.36 -24.19 6.61
C PHE A 158 6.58 -23.91 5.72
N LEU A 159 6.67 -24.62 4.59
CA LEU A 159 7.78 -24.51 3.67
C LEU A 159 7.64 -23.27 2.78
N ARG A 160 6.42 -22.93 2.31
CA ARG A 160 6.15 -21.63 1.64
C ARG A 160 6.58 -20.47 2.53
N ARG A 161 6.18 -20.48 3.79
CA ARG A 161 6.52 -19.42 4.76
C ARG A 161 8.03 -19.33 5.00
N LEU A 162 8.74 -20.46 5.02
CA LEU A 162 10.20 -20.48 5.15
C LEU A 162 10.87 -19.86 3.92
N LEU A 163 10.43 -20.22 2.71
CA LEU A 163 10.90 -19.63 1.47
C LEU A 163 10.60 -18.13 1.38
N ILE A 164 9.37 -17.72 1.70
CA ILE A 164 8.97 -16.31 1.73
C ILE A 164 9.86 -15.52 2.68
N ARG A 165 10.10 -16.03 3.90
CA ARG A 165 11.04 -15.39 4.83
C ARG A 165 12.44 -15.33 4.26
N TYR A 166 12.93 -16.40 3.64
CA TYR A 166 14.26 -16.42 3.03
C TYR A 166 14.41 -15.38 1.91
N PHE A 167 13.43 -15.29 1.01
CA PHE A 167 13.45 -14.32 -0.09
C PHE A 167 13.31 -12.89 0.43
N PHE A 168 12.29 -12.61 1.23
CA PHE A 168 12.03 -11.26 1.74
C PHE A 168 13.03 -10.78 2.82
N ARG A 169 14.00 -11.62 3.23
CA ARG A 169 15.21 -11.18 3.94
C ARG A 169 16.14 -10.34 3.07
N ARG A 170 16.04 -10.41 1.74
CA ARG A 170 16.82 -9.55 0.84
C ARG A 170 16.09 -8.23 0.62
N ASP A 171 16.72 -7.12 0.97
CA ASP A 171 16.07 -5.81 0.99
C ASP A 171 15.59 -5.34 -0.37
N TRP A 172 16.28 -5.71 -1.44
CA TRP A 172 15.87 -5.35 -2.80
C TRP A 172 14.51 -5.92 -3.18
N MET A 173 14.14 -7.12 -2.70
CA MET A 173 12.81 -7.71 -2.97
C MET A 173 11.72 -6.98 -2.21
N ALA A 174 11.96 -6.70 -0.92
CA ALA A 174 11.02 -5.91 -0.12
C ALA A 174 10.76 -4.53 -0.76
N ARG A 175 11.84 -3.86 -1.21
CA ARG A 175 11.73 -2.57 -1.91
C ARG A 175 11.04 -2.67 -3.27
N ALA A 176 11.26 -3.76 -4.01
CA ALA A 176 10.58 -3.97 -5.30
C ALA A 176 9.07 -4.19 -5.16
N VAL A 177 8.63 -4.76 -4.03
CA VAL A 177 7.21 -5.09 -3.78
C VAL A 177 6.46 -3.95 -3.09
N SER A 178 7.06 -3.24 -2.13
CA SER A 178 6.36 -2.21 -1.34
C SER A 178 7.01 -0.82 -1.36
N GLY A 179 8.15 -0.66 -2.01
CA GLY A 179 9.00 0.51 -1.82
C GLY A 179 9.61 0.56 -0.42
N THR A 180 10.10 1.74 -0.06
CA THR A 180 10.60 2.07 1.28
C THR A 180 9.49 2.53 2.22
N PHE A 181 8.43 3.11 1.67
CA PHE A 181 7.22 3.53 2.37
C PHE A 181 6.01 3.26 1.47
N GLN A 182 4.86 2.86 2.03
CA GLN A 182 3.66 2.55 1.25
C GLN A 182 2.50 3.53 1.53
N ILE A 183 1.77 3.90 0.49
CA ILE A 183 0.50 4.64 0.55
C ILE A 183 -0.60 3.73 0.05
N SER A 184 -1.75 3.73 0.73
CA SER A 184 -2.97 3.09 0.24
C SER A 184 -4.14 4.03 0.41
N ASN A 185 -4.88 4.25 -0.67
CA ASN A 185 -6.06 5.10 -0.68
C ASN A 185 -7.32 4.23 -0.57
N PHE A 186 -8.02 4.35 0.56
CA PHE A 186 -9.30 3.70 0.84
C PHE A 186 -10.48 4.67 0.71
N GLY A 187 -10.22 5.95 0.43
CA GLY A 187 -11.27 6.94 0.21
C GLY A 187 -12.15 6.61 -1.00
N SER A 188 -11.61 5.93 -2.02
CA SER A 188 -12.42 5.44 -3.16
C SER A 188 -13.41 4.35 -2.78
N THR A 189 -13.28 3.72 -1.60
CA THR A 189 -14.18 2.68 -1.11
C THR A 189 -15.13 3.19 -0.01
N GLY A 190 -15.09 4.49 0.34
CA GLY A 190 -15.92 5.07 1.40
C GLY A 190 -15.49 4.69 2.82
N VAL A 191 -14.24 4.25 3.00
CA VAL A 191 -13.71 3.83 4.30
C VAL A 191 -12.95 5.00 4.94
N GLU A 192 -13.30 5.35 6.17
CA GLU A 192 -12.67 6.47 6.91
C GLU A 192 -11.25 6.14 7.39
N ALA A 193 -11.00 4.90 7.83
CA ALA A 193 -9.68 4.46 8.23
C ALA A 193 -9.54 2.97 7.93
N ALA A 194 -8.48 2.62 7.19
CA ALA A 194 -8.12 1.24 6.92
C ALA A 194 -6.60 1.08 6.88
N TYR A 195 -6.17 -0.13 7.20
CA TYR A 195 -4.77 -0.50 7.30
C TYR A 195 -4.60 -1.87 6.65
N VAL A 196 -3.53 -2.03 5.89
CA VAL A 196 -3.15 -3.33 5.35
C VAL A 196 -1.77 -3.71 5.87
N PRO A 197 -1.51 -5.01 6.10
CA PRO A 197 -0.16 -5.45 6.38
C PRO A 197 0.78 -5.07 5.23
N VAL A 198 1.91 -4.45 5.56
CA VAL A 198 2.90 -4.01 4.57
C VAL A 198 4.27 -4.65 4.79
N VAL A 199 5.03 -4.76 3.70
CA VAL A 199 6.39 -5.32 3.71
C VAL A 199 7.44 -4.27 4.07
N CYS A 200 7.15 -2.98 3.85
CA CYS A 200 7.96 -1.85 4.27
C CYS A 200 7.87 -1.61 5.79
N SER A 201 8.57 -0.59 6.29
CA SER A 201 8.54 -0.26 7.73
C SER A 201 7.30 0.52 8.13
N GLN A 202 6.75 1.33 7.22
CA GLN A 202 5.66 2.27 7.50
C GLN A 202 4.70 2.36 6.31
N MET A 203 3.45 2.70 6.62
CA MET A 203 2.37 2.87 5.66
C MET A 203 1.51 4.08 6.04
N LEU A 204 1.05 4.82 5.04
CA LEU A 204 0.01 5.83 5.16
C LEU A 204 -1.28 5.32 4.51
N GLY A 205 -2.29 5.04 5.34
CA GLY A 205 -3.65 4.81 4.89
C GLY A 205 -4.37 6.15 4.72
N VAL A 206 -4.97 6.39 3.55
CA VAL A 206 -5.75 7.59 3.26
C VAL A 206 -7.22 7.22 3.25
N GLY A 207 -7.99 7.80 4.15
CA GLY A 207 -9.43 7.59 4.27
C GLY A 207 -10.28 8.42 3.30
N GLU A 208 -11.59 8.24 3.40
CA GLU A 208 -12.58 9.07 2.73
C GLU A 208 -12.53 10.52 3.22
N VAL A 209 -12.58 11.47 2.27
CA VAL A 209 -12.67 12.89 2.57
C VAL A 209 -14.12 13.25 2.84
N LYS A 210 -14.41 13.74 4.05
CA LYS A 210 -15.76 14.16 4.48
C LYS A 210 -15.76 15.63 4.87
N ARG A 211 -16.87 16.32 4.60
CA ARG A 211 -17.13 17.63 5.20
C ARG A 211 -17.47 17.43 6.68
N ARG A 212 -16.79 18.14 7.56
CA ARG A 212 -17.00 18.08 9.00
C ARG A 212 -16.92 19.50 9.57
N PRO A 213 -17.74 19.85 10.57
CA PRO A 213 -17.52 21.07 11.32
C PRO A 213 -16.19 20.98 12.07
N VAL A 214 -15.34 22.00 11.96
CA VAL A 214 -14.04 22.09 12.64
C VAL A 214 -13.99 23.41 13.43
N ALA A 215 -13.48 23.34 14.66
CA ALA A 215 -13.20 24.53 15.44
C ALA A 215 -11.90 25.19 14.95
N VAL A 216 -12.00 26.42 14.44
CA VAL A 216 -10.89 27.25 13.99
C VAL A 216 -10.82 28.48 14.88
N GLY A 217 -9.91 28.46 15.87
CA GLY A 217 -9.90 29.44 16.95
C GLY A 217 -11.21 29.38 17.76
N ASP A 218 -11.92 30.50 17.85
CA ASP A 218 -13.20 30.61 18.58
C ASP A 218 -14.45 30.41 17.68
N ARG A 219 -14.27 29.96 16.44
CA ARG A 219 -15.37 29.80 15.46
C ARG A 219 -15.47 28.36 14.97
N VAL A 220 -16.69 27.95 14.60
CA VAL A 220 -16.93 26.68 13.89
C VAL A 220 -17.05 26.96 12.39
N GLU A 221 -16.22 26.31 11.60
CA GLU A 221 -16.28 26.32 10.13
C GLU A 221 -16.73 24.95 9.61
N VAL A 222 -17.38 24.91 8.44
CA VAL A 222 -17.87 23.68 7.78
C VAL A 222 -17.29 23.57 6.36
#